data_AF-A0A1B2AB21-F1
#
_entry.id   AF-A0A1B2AB21-F1
#
_cell.length_a   1.000
_cell.length_b   1.000
_cell.length_c   1.000
_cell.angle_alpha   90.00
_cell.angle_beta   90.00
_cell.angle_gamma   90.00
#
_symmetry.space_group_name_H-M   'P 1'
#
loop_
_entity.id
_entity.type
_entity.pdbx_description
1 polymer ?
#
loop_
_entity_poly.entity_id
_entity_poly.type
_entity_poly.pdbx_seq_one_letter_code
_entity_poly.pdbx_strand_id
1 'polypeptide(L)'
;MPKTTIAILAALTLSACAAAAKPPASAPPTLIEQVAARPPMGWNSFDAWDSRIDEATYRKTVEFMADTLKPHGWDYAVIDYIWWNPTPGGHNVPGNFERRVGHPNVRLAPDGSLLDKREVTMDRYGRLLPSVERFPSAAGGKGFKPLADWVHSKGLKFGIHIMRGVHREAYYRNAPILGSKATARDIAKVGDHAAWLNNMFGVDWRQDGAQAYYDSIFKLYAEWGVDYIKADDMMGDCGGPNFGYSAGEIAMMRKAIDNSGRPMVLSLSCGEAPTGRADHLHANANMWRVSGDFWDEWDHLARSFQLLDKWSAWGGEHRWPDADMIPFGHLSLDNRPHGPDRMSKFSRDEHYTLMSLFSIARSPLMIGSELLSTPRETVDTFFGNDEVLYVNQHGRDPHQVVRIDDERGGSDTSKYYAVWISHDEANDDRFVALFNLGPAEKAVTFRFDDEDLRGAYKVRNLWTRTDEGTATREITRTLPSHGATLLRLSPVPGSDQNWVPRDEKGRVQNQ
;
A
#
# COMPACT_ATOMS: atom_id res chain seq x y z
N MET A 1 -55.17 31.69 70.53
CA MET A 1 -54.28 30.92 69.64
C MET A 1 -54.09 31.75 68.37
N PRO A 2 -52.91 32.35 68.11
CA PRO A 2 -52.76 33.29 67.02
C PRO A 2 -52.51 32.57 65.69
N LYS A 3 -53.10 33.13 64.63
CA LYS A 3 -53.05 32.68 63.24
C LYS A 3 -51.70 33.03 62.62
N THR A 4 -51.04 32.06 62.00
CA THR A 4 -49.79 32.25 61.26
C THR A 4 -50.10 32.66 59.83
N THR A 5 -49.63 33.83 59.43
CA THR A 5 -49.72 34.35 58.05
C THR A 5 -48.54 33.81 57.24
N ILE A 6 -48.80 33.06 56.16
CA ILE A 6 -47.77 32.65 55.19
C ILE A 6 -47.89 33.55 53.97
N ALA A 7 -46.83 34.30 53.68
CA ALA A 7 -46.67 35.10 52.47
C ALA A 7 -46.20 34.21 51.31
N ILE A 8 -46.90 34.26 50.18
CA ILE A 8 -46.52 33.58 48.93
C ILE A 8 -45.58 34.50 48.16
N LEU A 9 -44.32 34.07 47.98
CA LEU A 9 -43.34 34.73 47.11
C LEU A 9 -43.51 34.20 45.68
N ALA A 10 -43.93 35.04 44.75
CA ALA A 10 -43.99 34.71 43.33
C ALA A 10 -42.59 34.86 42.70
N ALA A 11 -41.98 33.75 42.28
CA ALA A 11 -40.74 33.76 41.51
C ALA A 11 -41.06 33.97 40.02
N LEU A 12 -40.69 35.12 39.45
CA LEU A 12 -40.65 35.33 38.00
C LEU A 12 -39.43 34.60 37.42
N THR A 13 -39.65 33.56 36.63
CA THR A 13 -38.63 32.96 35.77
C THR A 13 -38.53 33.74 34.46
N LEU A 14 -37.47 34.54 34.30
CA LEU A 14 -37.09 35.05 32.98
C LEU A 14 -36.53 33.91 32.14
N SER A 15 -37.28 33.48 31.13
CA SER A 15 -36.81 32.56 30.11
C SER A 15 -35.96 33.32 29.09
N ALA A 16 -34.64 33.28 29.25
CA ALA A 16 -33.70 33.75 28.23
C ALA A 16 -33.61 32.71 27.11
N CYS A 17 -34.15 33.02 25.94
CA CYS A 17 -33.88 32.26 24.72
C CYS A 17 -32.39 32.37 24.37
N ALA A 18 -31.60 31.36 24.72
CA ALA A 18 -30.26 31.19 24.20
C ALA A 18 -30.36 30.80 22.72
N ALA A 19 -29.98 31.72 21.83
CA ALA A 19 -29.78 31.39 20.42
C ALA A 19 -28.63 30.37 20.34
N ALA A 20 -28.93 29.15 19.90
CA ALA A 20 -27.93 28.12 19.68
C ALA A 20 -26.94 28.59 18.61
N ALA A 21 -25.69 28.82 19.02
CA ALA A 21 -24.61 29.12 18.10
C ALA A 21 -24.42 27.93 17.15
N LYS A 22 -24.45 28.21 15.84
CA LYS A 22 -24.15 27.23 14.80
C LYS A 22 -22.74 26.67 15.05
N PRO A 23 -22.52 25.34 15.06
CA PRO A 23 -21.18 24.79 15.24
C PRO A 23 -20.24 25.38 14.16
N PRO A 24 -18.98 25.67 14.50
CA PRO A 24 -18.02 26.19 13.54
C PRO A 24 -17.91 25.23 12.35
N ALA A 25 -17.87 25.77 11.14
CA ALA A 25 -17.63 24.98 9.94
C ALA A 25 -16.31 24.20 10.10
N SER A 26 -16.32 22.90 9.79
CA SER A 26 -15.11 22.08 9.79
C SER A 26 -14.06 22.71 8.87
N ALA A 27 -12.79 22.70 9.29
CA ALA A 27 -11.69 23.16 8.44
C ALA A 27 -11.69 22.39 7.09
N PRO A 28 -11.28 23.01 5.98
CA PRO A 28 -11.14 22.30 4.72
C PRO A 28 -10.13 21.14 4.86
N PRO A 29 -10.34 20.01 4.16
CA PRO A 29 -9.45 18.86 4.26
C PRO A 29 -8.03 19.22 3.80
N THR A 30 -7.05 18.76 4.55
CA THR A 30 -5.63 18.88 4.19
C THR A 30 -5.31 18.08 2.93
N LEU A 31 -4.18 18.33 2.27
CA LEU A 31 -3.84 17.61 1.03
C LEU A 31 -3.66 16.10 1.23
N ILE A 32 -3.23 15.65 2.41
CA ILE A 32 -3.15 14.22 2.75
C ILE A 32 -4.54 13.57 2.89
N GLU A 33 -5.54 14.33 3.34
CA GLU A 33 -6.96 13.90 3.46
C GLU A 33 -7.74 14.02 2.14
N GLN A 34 -7.17 14.65 1.11
CA GLN A 34 -7.80 14.73 -0.21
C GLN A 34 -7.51 13.51 -1.09
N VAL A 35 -6.61 12.62 -0.66
CA VAL A 35 -6.18 11.42 -1.40
C VAL A 35 -6.32 10.17 -0.55
N ALA A 36 -6.30 9.00 -1.19
CA ALA A 36 -6.31 7.70 -0.53
C ALA A 36 -7.44 7.51 0.51
N ALA A 37 -8.62 8.12 0.33
CA ALA A 37 -9.78 7.86 1.19
C ALA A 37 -10.12 6.36 1.25
N ARG A 38 -9.79 5.62 0.18
CA ARG A 38 -9.76 4.17 0.12
C ARG A 38 -8.33 3.67 -0.14
N PRO A 39 -8.01 2.39 0.17
CA PRO A 39 -6.73 1.81 -0.19
C PRO A 39 -6.48 2.01 -1.69
N PRO A 40 -5.35 2.60 -2.10
CA PRO A 40 -5.03 2.77 -3.52
C PRO A 40 -5.06 1.43 -4.27
N MET A 41 -5.67 1.44 -5.46
CA MET A 41 -5.69 0.29 -6.38
C MET A 41 -4.99 0.67 -7.68
N GLY A 42 -4.03 -0.12 -8.12
CA GLY A 42 -3.26 0.22 -9.32
C GLY A 42 -2.35 -0.87 -9.83
N TRP A 43 -1.39 -0.44 -10.64
CA TRP A 43 -0.33 -1.25 -11.23
C TRP A 43 1.02 -0.56 -11.01
N ASN A 44 2.05 -1.35 -10.74
CA ASN A 44 3.42 -0.91 -10.61
C ASN A 44 4.34 -1.76 -11.50
N SER A 45 5.29 -1.13 -12.18
CA SER A 45 6.14 -1.81 -13.16
C SER A 45 7.22 -2.74 -12.59
N PHE A 46 7.48 -2.73 -11.28
CA PHE A 46 8.68 -3.34 -10.70
C PHE A 46 8.76 -4.86 -10.87
N ASP A 47 7.74 -5.63 -10.48
CA ASP A 47 7.87 -7.10 -10.43
C ASP A 47 8.08 -7.71 -11.81
N ALA A 48 7.50 -7.10 -12.85
CA ALA A 48 7.68 -7.53 -14.22
C ALA A 48 8.91 -6.91 -14.90
N TRP A 49 9.12 -5.60 -14.77
CA TRP A 49 10.07 -4.85 -15.60
C TRP A 49 11.34 -4.39 -14.86
N ASP A 50 11.43 -4.62 -13.55
CA ASP A 50 12.49 -4.06 -12.70
C ASP A 50 12.55 -2.52 -12.93
N SER A 51 13.69 -2.02 -13.38
CA SER A 51 13.96 -0.61 -13.66
C SER A 51 13.81 -0.24 -15.13
N ARG A 52 13.27 -1.12 -15.99
CA ARG A 52 13.42 -1.05 -17.46
C ARG A 52 12.20 -0.64 -18.26
N ILE A 53 11.06 -0.42 -17.62
CA ILE A 53 9.85 -0.01 -18.34
C ILE A 53 10.13 1.22 -19.22
N ASP A 54 9.63 1.21 -20.46
CA ASP A 54 9.70 2.34 -21.38
C ASP A 54 8.31 2.93 -21.64
N GLU A 55 8.26 4.11 -22.27
CA GLU A 55 6.99 4.81 -22.51
C GLU A 55 6.04 4.03 -23.42
N ALA A 56 6.54 3.34 -24.43
CA ALA A 56 5.71 2.61 -25.37
C ALA A 56 5.00 1.43 -24.71
N THR A 57 5.73 0.68 -23.88
CA THR A 57 5.22 -0.43 -23.09
C THR A 57 4.26 0.08 -22.03
N TYR A 58 4.67 1.10 -21.26
CA TYR A 58 3.83 1.73 -20.25
C TYR A 58 2.48 2.20 -20.83
N ARG A 59 2.49 2.84 -22.01
CA ARG A 59 1.24 3.26 -22.68
C ARG A 59 0.33 2.08 -22.99
N LYS A 60 0.85 0.97 -23.51
CA LYS A 60 0.01 -0.21 -23.79
C LYS A 60 -0.59 -0.79 -22.51
N THR A 61 0.19 -0.84 -21.43
CA THR A 61 -0.29 -1.30 -20.12
C THR A 61 -1.39 -0.37 -19.57
N VAL A 62 -1.21 0.95 -19.64
CA VAL A 62 -2.22 1.93 -19.23
C VAL A 62 -3.49 1.84 -20.07
N GLU A 63 -3.39 1.56 -21.37
CA GLU A 63 -4.57 1.32 -22.22
C GLU A 63 -5.31 0.05 -21.80
N PHE A 64 -4.60 -1.04 -21.54
CA PHE A 64 -5.19 -2.25 -21.00
C PHE A 64 -5.90 -2.00 -19.67
N MET A 65 -5.25 -1.26 -18.76
CA MET A 65 -5.85 -0.88 -17.48
C MET A 65 -7.13 -0.06 -17.68
N ALA A 66 -7.10 0.95 -18.55
CA ALA A 66 -8.25 1.82 -18.80
C ALA A 66 -9.46 1.04 -19.35
N ASP A 67 -9.19 0.06 -20.22
CA ASP A 67 -10.24 -0.73 -20.89
C ASP A 67 -10.77 -1.88 -20.01
N THR A 68 -9.89 -2.49 -19.20
CA THR A 68 -10.21 -3.75 -18.49
C THR A 68 -10.34 -3.57 -16.98
N LEU A 69 -9.47 -2.78 -16.34
CA LEU A 69 -9.35 -2.73 -14.89
C LEU A 69 -10.04 -1.50 -14.28
N LYS A 70 -9.99 -0.36 -14.95
CA LYS A 70 -10.63 0.88 -14.48
C LYS A 70 -12.12 0.72 -14.13
N PRO A 71 -12.96 -0.04 -14.86
CA PRO A 71 -14.34 -0.28 -14.46
C PRO A 71 -14.51 -0.89 -13.06
N HIS A 72 -13.48 -1.58 -12.56
CA HIS A 72 -13.44 -2.23 -11.24
C HIS A 72 -12.72 -1.37 -10.18
N GLY A 73 -12.32 -0.13 -10.51
CA GLY A 73 -11.73 0.83 -9.57
C GLY A 73 -10.20 0.93 -9.57
N TRP A 74 -9.50 0.14 -10.41
CA TRP A 74 -8.04 0.26 -10.54
C TRP A 74 -7.66 1.52 -11.30
N ASP A 75 -7.00 2.49 -10.63
CA ASP A 75 -6.80 3.81 -11.22
C ASP A 75 -5.36 4.35 -11.16
N TYR A 76 -4.44 3.80 -10.38
CA TYR A 76 -3.03 4.25 -10.38
C TYR A 76 -2.13 3.45 -11.32
N ALA A 77 -1.38 4.12 -12.20
CA ALA A 77 -0.35 3.51 -13.02
C ALA A 77 1.04 4.07 -12.65
N VAL A 78 1.87 3.25 -11.99
CA VAL A 78 3.11 3.69 -11.33
C VAL A 78 4.35 3.22 -12.09
N ILE A 79 5.24 4.16 -12.44
CA ILE A 79 6.56 3.88 -13.01
C ILE A 79 7.58 3.70 -11.89
N ASP A 80 8.13 2.49 -11.80
CA ASP A 80 9.13 2.03 -10.84
C ASP A 80 10.37 1.54 -11.61
N TYR A 81 11.57 1.52 -11.04
CA TYR A 81 12.27 2.68 -10.49
C TYR A 81 13.42 3.06 -11.44
N ILE A 82 14.18 4.12 -11.14
CA ILE A 82 15.34 4.56 -11.97
C ILE A 82 14.94 5.03 -13.38
N TRP A 83 13.77 5.66 -13.52
CA TRP A 83 13.27 6.24 -14.78
C TRP A 83 14.17 7.34 -15.38
N TRP A 84 15.09 7.89 -14.58
CA TRP A 84 16.04 8.92 -14.98
C TRP A 84 17.29 8.37 -15.70
N ASN A 85 17.55 7.07 -15.60
CA ASN A 85 18.68 6.42 -16.26
C ASN A 85 18.27 5.95 -17.66
N PRO A 86 19.05 6.27 -18.72
CA PRO A 86 18.76 5.80 -20.08
C PRO A 86 18.90 4.30 -20.30
N THR A 87 19.81 3.65 -19.59
CA THR A 87 20.15 2.23 -19.76
C THR A 87 20.32 1.54 -18.40
N PRO A 88 19.29 1.54 -17.54
CA PRO A 88 19.38 0.99 -16.19
C PRO A 88 19.73 -0.49 -16.24
N GLY A 89 20.77 -0.87 -15.48
CA GLY A 89 21.28 -2.24 -15.50
C GLY A 89 21.95 -2.65 -16.81
N GLY A 90 22.38 -1.70 -17.66
CA GLY A 90 23.14 -1.96 -18.88
C GLY A 90 24.58 -2.44 -18.63
N HIS A 91 25.00 -2.51 -17.38
CA HIS A 91 26.26 -3.07 -16.93
C HIS A 91 26.08 -3.67 -15.52
N ASN A 92 27.00 -4.57 -15.13
CA ASN A 92 27.08 -5.07 -13.77
C ASN A 92 28.21 -4.34 -13.03
N VAL A 93 27.95 -3.90 -11.81
CA VAL A 93 28.97 -3.29 -10.94
C VAL A 93 29.39 -4.33 -9.90
N PRO A 94 30.63 -4.86 -9.94
CA PRO A 94 31.11 -5.83 -8.96
C PRO A 94 31.34 -5.18 -7.59
N GLY A 95 31.11 -5.92 -6.51
CA GLY A 95 31.41 -5.50 -5.13
C GLY A 95 30.21 -5.45 -4.19
N ASN A 96 30.28 -4.65 -3.13
CA ASN A 96 29.33 -4.65 -1.99
C ASN A 96 27.86 -4.31 -2.34
N PHE A 97 27.55 -3.98 -3.59
CA PHE A 97 26.19 -3.71 -4.09
C PHE A 97 25.75 -4.70 -5.20
N GLU A 98 26.50 -5.77 -5.43
CA GLU A 98 26.19 -6.80 -6.42
C GLU A 98 25.05 -7.70 -5.92
N ARG A 99 23.80 -7.28 -6.21
CA ARG A 99 22.59 -8.03 -5.81
C ARG A 99 22.10 -9.00 -6.87
N ARG A 100 22.12 -8.55 -8.13
CA ARG A 100 21.64 -9.30 -9.30
C ARG A 100 22.32 -8.79 -10.55
N VAL A 101 22.33 -9.63 -11.58
CA VAL A 101 22.65 -9.18 -12.94
C VAL A 101 21.70 -8.06 -13.32
N GLY A 102 22.22 -6.99 -13.91
CA GLY A 102 21.47 -5.82 -14.35
C GLY A 102 20.81 -5.02 -13.23
N HIS A 103 21.36 -5.08 -12.00
CA HIS A 103 20.99 -4.17 -10.93
C HIS A 103 21.43 -2.73 -11.28
N PRO A 104 20.59 -1.69 -11.08
CA PRO A 104 20.81 -0.35 -11.65
C PRO A 104 21.75 0.53 -10.79
N ASN A 105 22.86 -0.04 -10.35
CA ASN A 105 23.97 0.73 -9.79
C ASN A 105 24.63 1.56 -10.89
N VAL A 106 25.16 2.73 -10.52
CA VAL A 106 26.00 3.55 -11.40
C VAL A 106 27.48 3.22 -11.23
N ARG A 107 28.27 3.42 -12.28
CA ARG A 107 29.74 3.28 -12.18
C ARG A 107 30.37 4.52 -11.57
N LEU A 108 31.26 4.30 -10.61
CA LEU A 108 31.93 5.36 -9.87
C LEU A 108 33.44 5.40 -10.20
N ALA A 109 33.99 6.60 -10.32
CA ALA A 109 35.43 6.86 -10.33
C ALA A 109 36.04 6.68 -8.92
N PRO A 110 37.38 6.62 -8.77
CA PRO A 110 38.02 6.44 -7.46
C PRO A 110 37.69 7.51 -6.41
N ASP A 111 37.33 8.72 -6.85
CA ASP A 111 36.87 9.81 -5.97
C ASP A 111 35.38 9.72 -5.59
N GLY A 112 34.69 8.71 -6.11
CA GLY A 112 33.27 8.42 -5.93
C GLY A 112 32.33 9.19 -6.85
N SER A 113 32.84 10.04 -7.76
CA SER A 113 32.03 10.70 -8.79
C SER A 113 31.56 9.71 -9.86
N LEU A 114 30.53 10.06 -10.63
CA LEU A 114 30.06 9.19 -11.71
C LEU A 114 31.11 9.07 -12.81
N LEU A 115 31.40 7.83 -13.22
CA LEU A 115 32.31 7.53 -14.32
C LEU A 115 31.71 7.95 -15.67
N ASP A 116 30.42 7.69 -15.88
CA ASP A 116 29.68 8.12 -17.06
C ASP A 116 28.47 8.97 -16.68
N LYS A 117 28.60 10.28 -16.86
CA LYS A 117 27.54 11.25 -16.53
C LYS A 117 26.29 11.11 -17.40
N ARG A 118 26.35 10.39 -18.50
CA ARG A 118 25.19 10.13 -19.36
C ARG A 118 24.23 9.09 -18.75
N GLU A 119 24.65 8.39 -17.70
CA GLU A 119 23.80 7.43 -16.98
C GLU A 119 22.73 8.13 -16.12
N VAL A 120 22.79 9.46 -15.95
CA VAL A 120 21.82 10.22 -15.17
C VAL A 120 21.26 11.42 -15.93
N THR A 121 19.94 11.47 -16.05
CA THR A 121 19.24 12.64 -16.58
C THR A 121 18.84 13.55 -15.41
N MET A 122 19.35 14.78 -15.40
CA MET A 122 19.19 15.72 -14.27
C MET A 122 19.19 17.17 -14.75
N ASP A 123 18.37 18.01 -14.13
CA ASP A 123 18.37 19.45 -14.41
C ASP A 123 19.57 20.17 -13.76
N ARG A 124 19.65 21.51 -13.84
CA ARG A 124 20.74 22.29 -13.22
C ARG A 124 20.67 22.41 -11.69
N TYR A 125 19.55 22.06 -11.07
CA TYR A 125 19.27 22.23 -9.64
C TYR A 125 19.41 20.94 -8.82
N GLY A 126 19.81 19.84 -9.46
CA GLY A 126 19.99 18.55 -8.80
C GLY A 126 18.77 17.63 -8.89
N ARG A 127 17.72 18.04 -9.59
CA ARG A 127 16.47 17.29 -9.70
C ARG A 127 16.56 16.30 -10.86
N LEU A 128 16.25 15.04 -10.58
CA LEU A 128 16.24 13.97 -11.58
C LEU A 128 15.11 14.19 -12.59
N LEU A 129 15.40 13.92 -13.86
CA LEU A 129 14.47 14.06 -14.99
C LEU A 129 14.30 12.71 -15.70
N PRO A 130 13.15 12.41 -16.32
CA PRO A 130 13.00 11.20 -17.13
C PRO A 130 13.99 11.17 -18.29
N SER A 131 14.62 10.01 -18.49
CA SER A 131 15.47 9.78 -19.66
C SER A 131 14.61 9.82 -20.92
N VAL A 132 15.04 10.63 -21.89
CA VAL A 132 14.32 10.78 -23.17
C VAL A 132 14.48 9.57 -24.08
N GLU A 133 15.50 8.75 -23.86
CA GLU A 133 15.72 7.49 -24.55
C GLU A 133 14.63 6.46 -24.22
N ARG A 134 14.14 6.48 -22.97
CA ARG A 134 13.05 5.60 -22.50
C ARG A 134 11.69 6.28 -22.54
N PHE A 135 11.67 7.59 -22.34
CA PHE A 135 10.45 8.41 -22.31
C PHE A 135 10.56 9.57 -23.30
N PRO A 136 10.42 9.31 -24.62
CA PRO A 136 10.60 10.32 -25.66
C PRO A 136 9.70 11.55 -25.51
N SER A 137 8.52 11.41 -24.89
CA SER A 137 7.61 12.54 -24.66
C SER A 137 8.19 13.58 -23.68
N ALA A 138 9.20 13.22 -22.89
CA ALA A 138 9.88 14.14 -21.99
C ALA A 138 10.83 15.12 -22.69
N ALA A 139 11.11 14.91 -23.98
CA ALA A 139 12.02 15.74 -24.76
C ALA A 139 11.65 17.24 -24.72
N GLY A 140 12.68 18.10 -24.80
CA GLY A 140 12.51 19.55 -24.72
C GLY A 140 12.19 20.07 -23.31
N GLY A 141 12.57 19.33 -22.27
CA GLY A 141 12.41 19.76 -20.87
C GLY A 141 10.98 19.63 -20.34
N LYS A 142 10.12 18.84 -21.00
CA LYS A 142 8.72 18.65 -20.61
C LYS A 142 8.57 17.70 -19.41
N GLY A 143 9.59 16.89 -19.14
CA GLY A 143 9.55 15.87 -18.09
C GLY A 143 8.35 14.92 -18.28
N PHE A 144 7.75 14.46 -17.20
CA PHE A 144 6.62 13.53 -17.31
C PHE A 144 5.28 14.18 -17.66
N LYS A 145 5.19 15.52 -17.75
CA LYS A 145 3.91 16.19 -17.98
C LYS A 145 3.10 15.62 -19.16
N PRO A 146 3.68 15.41 -20.36
CA PRO A 146 2.90 14.91 -21.50
C PRO A 146 2.41 13.46 -21.30
N LEU A 147 3.18 12.64 -20.56
CA LEU A 147 2.80 11.27 -20.25
C LEU A 147 1.70 11.26 -19.19
N ALA A 148 1.84 12.04 -18.12
CA ALA A 148 0.84 12.20 -17.08
C ALA A 148 -0.48 12.75 -17.61
N ASP A 149 -0.46 13.82 -18.42
CA ASP A 149 -1.65 14.39 -19.09
C ASP A 149 -2.35 13.32 -19.95
N TRP A 150 -1.58 12.44 -20.61
CA TRP A 150 -2.14 11.34 -21.38
C TRP A 150 -2.76 10.25 -20.49
N VAL A 151 -2.12 9.88 -19.38
CA VAL A 151 -2.71 8.95 -18.38
C VAL A 151 -4.02 9.52 -17.82
N HIS A 152 -4.04 10.81 -17.47
CA HIS A 152 -5.24 11.53 -17.04
C HIS A 152 -6.32 11.55 -18.12
N SER A 153 -5.96 11.65 -19.40
CA SER A 153 -6.94 11.58 -20.50
C SER A 153 -7.61 10.20 -20.63
N LYS A 154 -6.97 9.14 -20.14
CA LYS A 154 -7.59 7.80 -19.99
C LYS A 154 -8.43 7.68 -18.71
N GLY A 155 -8.45 8.75 -17.90
CA GLY A 155 -9.10 8.82 -16.58
C GLY A 155 -8.44 7.92 -15.54
N LEU A 156 -7.14 7.67 -15.68
CA LEU A 156 -6.29 7.03 -14.69
C LEU A 156 -5.42 8.11 -14.02
N LYS A 157 -4.68 7.73 -12.99
CA LYS A 157 -3.78 8.56 -12.18
C LYS A 157 -2.32 8.12 -12.40
N PHE A 158 -1.43 9.11 -12.49
CA PHE A 158 -0.03 8.90 -12.80
C PHE A 158 0.82 8.82 -11.54
N GLY A 159 1.60 7.75 -11.40
CA GLY A 159 2.51 7.56 -10.27
C GLY A 159 3.97 7.37 -10.68
N ILE A 160 4.89 7.75 -9.80
CA ILE A 160 6.32 7.51 -9.97
C ILE A 160 6.96 7.02 -8.67
N HIS A 161 8.01 6.23 -8.81
CA HIS A 161 8.94 5.91 -7.73
C HIS A 161 10.00 7.00 -7.56
N ILE A 162 10.45 7.25 -6.34
CA ILE A 162 11.66 8.04 -6.05
C ILE A 162 12.54 7.31 -5.03
N MET A 163 13.85 7.45 -5.17
CA MET A 163 14.78 7.11 -4.09
C MET A 163 14.90 8.28 -3.11
N ARG A 164 15.00 7.98 -1.82
CA ARG A 164 15.35 8.97 -0.80
C ARG A 164 16.64 9.74 -1.15
N GLY A 165 16.62 11.04 -0.87
CA GLY A 165 17.81 11.86 -0.76
C GLY A 165 18.22 12.61 -2.01
N VAL A 166 19.52 12.87 -2.14
CA VAL A 166 20.17 13.63 -3.21
C VAL A 166 21.08 12.72 -4.03
N HIS A 167 20.94 12.78 -5.35
CA HIS A 167 21.73 11.93 -6.25
C HIS A 167 23.22 12.30 -6.21
N ARG A 168 24.12 11.32 -6.29
CA ARG A 168 25.58 11.53 -6.20
C ARG A 168 26.09 12.57 -7.19
N GLU A 169 25.62 12.52 -8.44
CA GLU A 169 26.02 13.53 -9.44
C GLU A 169 25.67 14.97 -9.02
N ALA A 170 24.53 15.18 -8.35
CA ALA A 170 24.17 16.51 -7.84
C ALA A 170 25.16 16.98 -6.77
N TYR A 171 25.57 16.07 -5.86
CA TYR A 171 26.59 16.31 -4.85
C TYR A 171 27.96 16.62 -5.47
N TYR A 172 28.43 15.79 -6.41
CA TYR A 172 29.77 15.95 -6.98
C TYR A 172 29.92 17.21 -7.83
N ARG A 173 28.89 17.58 -8.61
CA ARG A 173 28.87 18.86 -9.35
C ARG A 173 28.53 20.08 -8.48
N ASN A 174 28.23 19.84 -7.20
CA ASN A 174 27.80 20.85 -6.24
C ASN A 174 26.61 21.69 -6.73
N ALA A 175 25.55 21.02 -7.16
CA ALA A 175 24.40 21.68 -7.79
C ALA A 175 23.77 22.72 -6.84
N PRO A 176 23.39 23.92 -7.34
CA PRO A 176 22.63 24.88 -6.54
C PRO A 176 21.22 24.36 -6.27
N ILE A 177 20.69 24.60 -5.07
CA ILE A 177 19.30 24.24 -4.74
C ILE A 177 18.38 25.37 -5.16
N LEU A 178 17.34 25.05 -5.94
CA LEU A 178 16.35 26.03 -6.39
C LEU A 178 15.66 26.69 -5.18
N GLY A 179 15.69 28.02 -5.10
CA GLY A 179 15.08 28.77 -4.01
C GLY A 179 15.91 28.82 -2.72
N SER A 180 17.16 28.38 -2.74
CA SER A 180 18.08 28.44 -1.60
C SER A 180 19.45 29.01 -1.98
N LYS A 181 20.23 29.44 -0.98
CA LYS A 181 21.66 29.75 -1.12
C LYS A 181 22.55 28.52 -0.97
N ALA A 182 21.98 27.42 -0.46
CA ALA A 182 22.67 26.16 -0.28
C ALA A 182 22.85 25.40 -1.60
N THR A 183 23.74 24.43 -1.56
CA THR A 183 24.08 23.51 -2.63
C THR A 183 23.82 22.07 -2.21
N ALA A 184 23.86 21.15 -3.16
CA ALA A 184 23.72 19.72 -2.90
C ALA A 184 24.75 19.18 -1.89
N ARG A 185 25.96 19.75 -1.81
CA ARG A 185 26.96 19.33 -0.80
C ARG A 185 26.60 19.80 0.60
N ASP A 186 26.00 20.98 0.73
CA ASP A 186 25.65 21.55 2.03
C ASP A 186 24.58 20.72 2.76
N ILE A 187 23.70 20.05 2.01
CA ILE A 187 22.58 19.27 2.56
C ILE A 187 22.82 17.76 2.60
N ALA A 188 23.86 17.26 1.91
CA ALA A 188 24.09 15.83 1.76
C ALA A 188 24.65 15.20 3.03
N LYS A 189 24.06 14.08 3.43
CA LYS A 189 24.53 13.22 4.51
C LYS A 189 25.25 12.02 3.92
N VAL A 190 26.51 12.19 3.51
CA VAL A 190 27.28 11.22 2.71
C VAL A 190 27.38 9.81 3.33
N GLY A 191 27.43 9.71 4.66
CA GLY A 191 27.45 8.43 5.39
C GLY A 191 26.09 7.75 5.53
N ASP A 192 25.03 8.36 5.01
CA ASP A 192 23.66 7.87 5.02
C ASP A 192 23.25 7.58 3.58
N HIS A 193 23.10 6.31 3.21
CA HIS A 193 22.73 5.90 1.88
C HIS A 193 22.10 4.50 1.91
N ALA A 194 21.32 4.18 0.89
CA ALA A 194 20.84 2.83 0.67
C ALA A 194 22.02 1.86 0.65
N ALA A 195 21.90 0.74 1.35
CA ALA A 195 22.92 -0.31 1.32
C ALA A 195 22.84 -1.19 0.07
N TRP A 196 21.75 -1.06 -0.65
CA TRP A 196 21.40 -1.90 -1.79
C TRP A 196 21.56 -1.19 -3.13
N LEU A 197 21.71 0.14 -3.13
CA LEU A 197 21.84 0.96 -4.33
C LEU A 197 22.85 2.07 -4.10
N ASN A 198 23.72 2.33 -5.08
CA ASN A 198 24.80 3.31 -4.93
C ASN A 198 24.49 4.69 -5.55
N ASN A 199 23.23 5.04 -5.81
CA ASN A 199 22.89 6.22 -6.63
C ASN A 199 22.72 7.51 -5.81
N MET A 200 22.33 7.39 -4.53
CA MET A 200 21.90 8.51 -3.69
C MET A 200 22.73 8.63 -2.40
N PHE A 201 22.75 9.83 -1.84
CA PHE A 201 23.04 10.10 -0.43
C PHE A 201 21.77 10.62 0.25
N GLY A 202 21.59 10.37 1.54
CA GLY A 202 20.53 10.96 2.34
C GLY A 202 20.68 12.48 2.42
N VAL A 203 19.58 13.15 2.76
CA VAL A 203 19.56 14.60 3.03
C VAL A 203 19.48 14.84 4.53
N ASP A 204 20.43 15.62 5.08
CA ASP A 204 20.35 16.03 6.48
C ASP A 204 19.30 17.13 6.63
N TRP A 205 18.12 16.73 7.13
CA TRP A 205 16.96 17.59 7.34
C TRP A 205 17.20 18.81 8.24
N ARG A 206 18.33 18.84 8.96
CA ARG A 206 18.72 19.96 9.83
C ARG A 206 19.44 21.07 9.08
N GLN A 207 19.91 20.82 7.86
CA GLN A 207 20.69 21.78 7.10
C GLN A 207 19.79 22.81 6.40
N ASP A 208 20.25 24.05 6.38
CA ASP A 208 19.60 25.11 5.61
C ASP A 208 19.55 24.73 4.13
N GLY A 209 18.36 24.77 3.54
CA GLY A 209 18.13 24.38 2.14
C GLY A 209 17.68 22.92 1.93
N ALA A 210 17.74 22.05 2.95
CA ALA A 210 17.26 20.66 2.84
C ALA A 210 15.77 20.60 2.46
N GLN A 211 14.92 21.35 3.17
CA GLN A 211 13.50 21.45 2.83
C GLN A 211 13.29 22.08 1.44
N ALA A 212 14.03 23.13 1.10
CA ALA A 212 13.92 23.78 -0.22
C ALA A 212 14.25 22.83 -1.37
N TYR A 213 15.19 21.89 -1.17
CA TYR A 213 15.49 20.86 -2.15
C TYR A 213 14.28 19.95 -2.38
N TYR A 214 13.69 19.38 -1.32
CA TYR A 214 12.46 18.58 -1.46
C TYR A 214 11.28 19.39 -2.01
N ASP A 215 11.05 20.63 -1.54
CA ASP A 215 10.02 21.52 -2.08
C ASP A 215 10.18 21.71 -3.59
N SER A 216 11.42 21.89 -4.07
CA SER A 216 11.71 22.08 -5.49
C SER A 216 11.43 20.85 -6.35
N ILE A 217 11.55 19.65 -5.76
CA ILE A 217 11.30 18.36 -6.40
C ILE A 217 9.80 18.10 -6.47
N PHE A 218 9.08 18.23 -5.35
CA PHE A 218 7.64 18.00 -5.34
C PHE A 218 6.86 19.08 -6.09
N LYS A 219 7.38 20.32 -6.17
CA LYS A 219 6.86 21.32 -7.11
C LYS A 219 7.01 20.86 -8.58
N LEU A 220 8.14 20.27 -8.95
CA LEU A 220 8.34 19.73 -10.30
C LEU A 220 7.35 18.58 -10.59
N TYR A 221 7.13 17.71 -9.61
CA TYR A 221 6.16 16.61 -9.73
C TYR A 221 4.73 17.13 -9.85
N ALA A 222 4.38 18.20 -9.13
CA ALA A 222 3.11 18.88 -9.28
C ALA A 222 2.94 19.54 -10.66
N GLU A 223 4.01 20.15 -11.21
CA GLU A 223 4.03 20.71 -12.58
C GLU A 223 3.84 19.62 -13.65
N TRP A 224 4.32 18.41 -13.40
CA TRP A 224 4.08 17.25 -14.24
C TRP A 224 2.70 16.63 -14.08
N GLY A 225 1.98 16.93 -12.99
CA GLY A 225 0.69 16.32 -12.71
C GLY A 225 0.78 14.92 -12.09
N VAL A 226 1.83 14.64 -11.32
CA VAL A 226 1.94 13.37 -10.57
C VAL A 226 0.85 13.29 -9.50
N ASP A 227 0.25 12.10 -9.31
CA ASP A 227 -0.80 11.83 -8.32
C ASP A 227 -0.33 10.92 -7.19
N TYR A 228 0.74 10.15 -7.43
CA TYR A 228 1.22 9.10 -6.53
C TYR A 228 2.74 9.05 -6.53
N ILE A 229 3.33 9.05 -5.33
CA ILE A 229 4.78 8.94 -5.11
C ILE A 229 5.05 7.71 -4.24
N LYS A 230 5.83 6.75 -4.75
CA LYS A 230 6.45 5.69 -3.93
C LYS A 230 7.87 6.12 -3.59
N ALA A 231 8.13 6.51 -2.34
CA ALA A 231 9.44 6.90 -1.85
C ALA A 231 10.12 5.71 -1.19
N ASP A 232 11.32 5.36 -1.65
CA ASP A 232 12.06 4.17 -1.24
C ASP A 232 13.30 4.48 -0.41
N ASP A 233 13.87 3.47 0.26
CA ASP A 233 14.94 3.62 1.28
C ASP A 233 14.51 4.47 2.51
N MET A 234 13.23 4.39 2.89
CA MET A 234 12.65 5.21 3.95
C MET A 234 12.70 4.54 5.33
N MET A 235 12.61 3.20 5.38
CA MET A 235 12.42 2.46 6.62
C MET A 235 12.81 0.98 6.48
N GLY A 236 13.05 0.34 7.62
CA GLY A 236 13.29 -1.10 7.68
C GLY A 236 14.70 -1.51 7.26
N ASP A 237 14.88 -2.82 7.09
CA ASP A 237 16.06 -3.40 6.49
C ASP A 237 15.81 -3.56 4.98
N CYS A 238 16.09 -2.52 4.20
CA CYS A 238 16.11 -2.60 2.73
C CYS A 238 17.32 -3.44 2.22
N GLY A 239 17.70 -4.46 2.98
CA GLY A 239 18.96 -5.19 2.92
C GLY A 239 20.19 -4.30 3.13
N GLY A 240 20.14 -3.49 4.18
CA GLY A 240 21.27 -2.75 4.72
C GLY A 240 21.58 -3.11 6.16
N PRO A 241 22.84 -2.96 6.62
CA PRO A 241 23.28 -3.49 7.91
C PRO A 241 22.63 -2.82 9.13
N ASN A 242 21.89 -1.71 8.93
CA ASN A 242 21.23 -0.96 9.98
C ASN A 242 19.74 -0.81 9.65
N PHE A 243 18.88 -1.19 10.58
CA PHE A 243 17.44 -0.92 10.52
C PHE A 243 17.22 0.60 10.54
N GLY A 244 16.98 1.20 9.37
CA GLY A 244 16.86 2.65 9.20
C GLY A 244 15.42 3.12 9.44
N TYR A 245 15.26 4.34 9.92
CA TYR A 245 13.96 5.05 9.86
C TYR A 245 14.20 6.53 9.58
N SER A 246 13.95 6.94 8.34
CA SER A 246 14.29 8.26 7.80
C SER A 246 13.24 9.33 8.15
N ALA A 247 12.89 9.45 9.43
CA ALA A 247 11.80 10.30 9.93
C ALA A 247 11.84 11.74 9.39
N GLY A 248 13.02 12.36 9.40
CA GLY A 248 13.19 13.73 8.94
C GLY A 248 12.90 13.90 7.45
N GLU A 249 13.33 12.96 6.61
CA GLU A 249 13.05 13.02 5.17
C GLU A 249 11.59 12.69 4.86
N ILE A 250 10.97 11.75 5.59
CA ILE A 250 9.52 11.49 5.52
C ILE A 250 8.73 12.79 5.78
N ALA A 251 9.05 13.51 6.86
CA ALA A 251 8.38 14.75 7.21
C ALA A 251 8.65 15.88 6.20
N MET A 252 9.88 15.97 5.65
CA MET A 252 10.19 16.93 4.59
C MET A 252 9.41 16.65 3.31
N MET A 253 9.25 15.38 2.91
CA MET A 253 8.45 15.00 1.74
C MET A 253 6.97 15.33 1.93
N ARG A 254 6.38 15.02 3.11
CA ARG A 254 5.00 15.41 3.44
C ARG A 254 4.80 16.93 3.29
N LYS A 255 5.69 17.71 3.91
CA LYS A 255 5.64 19.17 3.84
C LYS A 255 5.85 19.69 2.41
N ALA A 256 6.71 19.04 1.62
CA ALA A 256 6.96 19.40 0.23
C ALA A 256 5.74 19.13 -0.67
N ILE A 257 4.99 18.06 -0.44
CA ILE A 257 3.69 17.84 -1.09
C ILE A 257 2.74 18.98 -0.72
N ASP A 258 2.65 19.34 0.56
CA ASP A 258 1.75 20.39 1.02
C ASP A 258 2.10 21.75 0.38
N ASN A 259 3.40 22.08 0.33
CA ASN A 259 3.94 23.28 -0.31
C ASN A 259 3.76 23.29 -1.83
N SER A 260 3.67 22.13 -2.48
CA SER A 260 3.45 22.04 -3.93
C SER A 260 2.04 22.47 -4.34
N GLY A 261 1.07 22.41 -3.40
CA GLY A 261 -0.33 22.73 -3.64
C GLY A 261 -1.10 21.67 -4.42
N ARG A 262 -0.48 20.55 -4.81
CA ARG A 262 -1.14 19.43 -5.49
C ARG A 262 -1.30 18.25 -4.52
N PRO A 263 -2.52 17.70 -4.34
CA PRO A 263 -2.70 16.44 -3.61
C PRO A 263 -1.95 15.31 -4.30
N MET A 264 -1.11 14.60 -3.56
CA MET A 264 -0.36 13.43 -4.02
C MET A 264 -0.36 12.37 -2.92
N VAL A 265 -0.66 11.12 -3.30
CA VAL A 265 -0.49 9.96 -2.40
C VAL A 265 0.99 9.79 -2.11
N LEU A 266 1.36 9.68 -0.83
CA LEU A 266 2.71 9.31 -0.41
C LEU A 266 2.73 7.87 0.11
N SER A 267 3.39 6.99 -0.65
CA SER A 267 3.70 5.60 -0.31
C SER A 267 5.16 5.49 0.13
N LEU A 268 5.41 4.80 1.24
CA LEU A 268 6.75 4.61 1.80
C LEU A 268 7.23 3.16 1.65
N SER A 269 8.46 3.02 1.17
CA SER A 269 9.20 1.79 0.91
C SER A 269 10.65 1.92 1.40
N CYS A 270 11.39 0.85 1.61
CA CYS A 270 10.90 -0.52 1.79
C CYS A 270 10.36 -0.70 3.22
N GLY A 271 9.96 -1.90 3.61
CA GLY A 271 9.68 -2.27 4.99
C GLY A 271 10.76 -3.18 5.60
N GLU A 272 10.56 -3.75 6.78
CA GLU A 272 9.32 -3.75 7.57
C GLU A 272 9.14 -2.45 8.38
N ALA A 273 7.95 -1.87 8.31
CA ALA A 273 7.58 -0.73 9.13
C ALA A 273 7.68 -1.03 10.64
N PRO A 274 8.31 -0.15 11.45
CA PRO A 274 8.29 -0.30 12.90
C PRO A 274 6.97 0.24 13.49
N THR A 275 6.20 -0.60 14.17
CA THR A 275 4.92 -0.22 14.81
C THR A 275 5.06 0.93 15.81
N GLY A 276 6.21 1.03 16.49
CA GLY A 276 6.53 2.17 17.36
C GLY A 276 6.64 3.54 16.65
N ARG A 277 6.47 3.59 15.33
CA ARG A 277 6.42 4.83 14.52
C ARG A 277 5.06 5.09 13.90
N ALA A 278 4.02 4.34 14.25
CA ALA A 278 2.69 4.44 13.63
C ALA A 278 2.14 5.88 13.61
N ASP A 279 2.18 6.60 14.74
CA ASP A 279 1.72 8.01 14.79
C ASP A 279 2.45 8.92 13.80
N HIS A 280 3.77 8.73 13.66
CA HIS A 280 4.57 9.50 12.72
C HIS A 280 4.23 9.13 11.27
N LEU A 281 3.99 7.85 10.98
CA LEU A 281 3.54 7.40 9.66
C LEU A 281 2.16 7.97 9.33
N HIS A 282 1.21 7.93 10.26
CA HIS A 282 -0.15 8.46 10.09
C HIS A 282 -0.18 9.95 9.75
N ALA A 283 0.73 10.72 10.38
CA ALA A 283 0.81 12.16 10.14
C ALA A 283 1.46 12.51 8.80
N ASN A 284 2.22 11.59 8.18
CA ASN A 284 3.09 11.95 7.07
C ASN A 284 2.89 11.13 5.79
N ALA A 285 2.29 9.95 5.83
CA ALA A 285 2.15 9.07 4.68
C ALA A 285 0.73 8.53 4.54
N ASN A 286 0.35 8.22 3.30
CA ASN A 286 -0.91 7.59 3.00
C ASN A 286 -0.82 6.07 3.05
N MET A 287 0.36 5.51 2.78
CA MET A 287 0.61 4.08 2.91
C MET A 287 2.08 3.79 3.19
N TRP A 288 2.37 2.68 3.84
CA TRP A 288 3.73 2.28 4.23
C TRP A 288 3.89 0.76 4.25
N ARG A 289 5.00 0.29 3.67
CA ARG A 289 5.33 -1.13 3.56
C ARG A 289 5.49 -1.80 4.92
N VAL A 290 4.65 -2.79 5.22
CA VAL A 290 4.75 -3.61 6.44
C VAL A 290 5.68 -4.80 6.26
N SER A 291 5.97 -5.18 5.02
CA SER A 291 6.85 -6.28 4.61
C SER A 291 8.16 -5.76 4.01
N GLY A 292 9.19 -6.63 4.02
CA GLY A 292 10.27 -6.56 3.01
C GLY A 292 9.72 -6.74 1.58
N ASP A 293 10.55 -6.84 0.55
CA ASP A 293 10.02 -7.03 -0.81
C ASP A 293 9.26 -8.36 -0.90
N PHE A 294 7.98 -8.28 -1.27
CA PHE A 294 7.07 -9.41 -1.34
C PHE A 294 7.15 -10.09 -2.70
N TRP A 295 7.17 -11.42 -2.71
CA TRP A 295 7.36 -12.22 -3.92
C TRP A 295 6.45 -13.43 -3.92
N ASP A 296 6.41 -14.12 -5.07
CA ASP A 296 5.62 -15.32 -5.35
C ASP A 296 6.16 -16.57 -4.64
N GLU A 297 6.26 -16.49 -3.31
CA GLU A 297 6.77 -17.54 -2.44
C GLU A 297 5.83 -17.69 -1.24
N TRP A 298 5.40 -18.92 -0.96
CA TRP A 298 4.42 -19.19 0.10
C TRP A 298 4.83 -18.61 1.45
N ASP A 299 6.12 -18.68 1.81
CA ASP A 299 6.62 -18.17 3.09
C ASP A 299 6.42 -16.65 3.23
N HIS A 300 6.49 -15.89 2.12
CA HIS A 300 6.20 -14.45 2.12
C HIS A 300 4.70 -14.21 2.37
N LEU A 301 3.83 -14.97 1.70
CA LEU A 301 2.37 -14.89 1.88
C LEU A 301 1.94 -15.33 3.29
N ALA A 302 2.50 -16.41 3.81
CA ALA A 302 2.27 -16.88 5.17
C ALA A 302 2.70 -15.82 6.22
N ARG A 303 3.86 -15.18 6.03
CA ARG A 303 4.32 -14.07 6.87
C ARG A 303 3.37 -12.87 6.84
N SER A 304 2.69 -12.61 5.73
CA SER A 304 1.78 -11.47 5.61
C SER A 304 0.61 -11.53 6.62
N PHE A 305 0.17 -12.72 7.04
CA PHE A 305 -0.81 -12.86 8.12
C PHE A 305 -0.31 -12.24 9.43
N GLN A 306 0.97 -12.46 9.78
CA GLN A 306 1.58 -11.88 10.99
C GLN A 306 1.75 -10.37 10.88
N LEU A 307 2.18 -9.88 9.71
CA LEU A 307 2.44 -8.46 9.49
C LEU A 307 1.14 -7.65 9.47
N LEU A 308 0.11 -8.14 8.78
CA LEU A 308 -1.18 -7.47 8.71
C LEU A 308 -1.91 -7.53 10.05
N ASP A 309 -1.83 -8.62 10.82
CA ASP A 309 -2.40 -8.69 12.17
C ASP A 309 -1.83 -7.59 13.09
N LYS A 310 -0.52 -7.35 13.02
CA LYS A 310 0.16 -6.28 13.79
C LYS A 310 -0.26 -4.87 13.37
N TRP A 311 -0.62 -4.68 12.11
CA TRP A 311 -0.78 -3.34 11.51
C TRP A 311 -2.23 -2.95 11.21
N SER A 312 -3.16 -3.89 11.07
CA SER A 312 -4.53 -3.61 10.61
C SER A 312 -5.28 -2.63 11.53
N ALA A 313 -5.03 -2.68 12.84
CA ALA A 313 -5.60 -1.74 13.82
C ALA A 313 -5.09 -0.29 13.67
N TRP A 314 -4.00 -0.09 12.92
CA TRP A 314 -3.43 1.22 12.62
C TRP A 314 -3.87 1.73 11.23
N GLY A 315 -4.51 0.88 10.41
CA GLY A 315 -5.05 1.28 9.13
C GLY A 315 -6.39 2.01 9.24
N GLY A 316 -6.75 2.76 8.21
CA GLY A 316 -8.01 3.49 8.13
C GLY A 316 -8.01 4.49 6.98
N GLU A 317 -9.07 5.30 6.90
CA GLU A 317 -9.20 6.33 5.86
C GLU A 317 -7.91 7.16 5.73
N HIS A 318 -7.42 7.31 4.49
CA HIS A 318 -6.17 8.02 4.15
C HIS A 318 -4.87 7.36 4.63
N ARG A 319 -4.89 6.20 5.31
CA ARG A 319 -3.74 5.62 6.02
C ARG A 319 -3.74 4.09 5.93
N TRP A 320 -2.89 3.53 5.08
CA TRP A 320 -2.97 2.12 4.71
C TRP A 320 -1.67 1.36 4.96
N PRO A 321 -1.65 0.42 5.91
CA PRO A 321 -0.60 -0.59 5.97
C PRO A 321 -0.52 -1.34 4.64
N ASP A 322 0.67 -1.35 4.05
CA ASP A 322 0.91 -1.88 2.71
C ASP A 322 1.60 -3.23 2.77
N ALA A 323 0.90 -4.29 2.38
CA ALA A 323 1.43 -5.64 2.30
C ALA A 323 2.36 -5.86 1.08
N ASP A 324 2.60 -4.80 0.30
CA ASP A 324 3.36 -4.74 -0.95
C ASP A 324 2.56 -5.18 -2.19
N MET A 325 3.22 -5.20 -3.34
CA MET A 325 2.62 -5.49 -4.64
C MET A 325 2.14 -6.94 -4.74
N ILE A 326 1.25 -7.19 -5.71
CA ILE A 326 0.64 -8.48 -6.02
C ILE A 326 1.50 -9.20 -7.07
N PRO A 327 2.29 -10.22 -6.72
CA PRO A 327 3.25 -10.86 -7.61
C PRO A 327 2.61 -12.10 -8.23
N PHE A 328 1.51 -11.93 -8.96
CA PHE A 328 1.01 -12.99 -9.84
C PHE A 328 0.58 -12.52 -11.22
N GLY A 329 0.77 -13.41 -12.19
CA GLY A 329 0.82 -13.10 -13.63
C GLY A 329 2.23 -13.33 -14.18
N HIS A 330 2.58 -12.61 -15.24
CA HIS A 330 3.92 -12.67 -15.85
C HIS A 330 4.89 -11.74 -15.10
N LEU A 331 5.95 -12.31 -14.53
CA LEU A 331 6.90 -11.63 -13.65
C LEU A 331 8.34 -11.81 -14.14
N SER A 332 9.22 -10.98 -13.58
CA SER A 332 10.67 -11.08 -13.72
C SER A 332 11.18 -11.14 -15.15
N LEU A 333 10.62 -10.34 -16.06
CA LEU A 333 11.01 -10.33 -17.47
C LEU A 333 12.53 -10.17 -17.62
N ASP A 334 13.10 -10.85 -18.61
CA ASP A 334 14.56 -10.95 -18.80
C ASP A 334 15.32 -11.38 -17.53
N ASN A 335 14.72 -12.23 -16.70
CA ASN A 335 15.28 -12.78 -15.47
C ASN A 335 15.59 -11.71 -14.39
N ARG A 336 14.76 -10.67 -14.29
CA ARG A 336 14.92 -9.56 -13.33
C ARG A 336 13.57 -8.98 -12.90
N PRO A 337 13.39 -8.53 -11.64
CA PRO A 337 14.45 -8.35 -10.64
C PRO A 337 14.68 -9.59 -9.78
N HIS A 338 13.77 -10.56 -9.76
CA HIS A 338 13.82 -11.69 -8.83
C HIS A 338 13.68 -13.03 -9.56
N GLY A 339 14.81 -13.69 -9.83
CA GLY A 339 14.83 -15.00 -10.49
C GLY A 339 14.47 -14.96 -11.99
N PRO A 340 14.24 -16.13 -12.62
CA PRO A 340 14.00 -16.22 -14.05
C PRO A 340 12.66 -15.62 -14.47
N ASP A 341 12.59 -15.22 -15.74
CA ASP A 341 11.35 -14.85 -16.45
C ASP A 341 10.33 -15.98 -16.35
N ARG A 342 9.13 -15.67 -15.82
CA ARG A 342 8.15 -16.71 -15.47
C ARG A 342 6.74 -16.17 -15.30
N MET A 343 5.76 -17.05 -15.49
CA MET A 343 4.50 -16.92 -14.75
C MET A 343 4.76 -17.21 -13.27
N SER A 344 4.05 -16.49 -12.39
CA SER A 344 4.17 -16.63 -10.94
C SER A 344 4.19 -18.08 -10.46
N LYS A 345 5.02 -18.34 -9.45
CA LYS A 345 5.15 -19.62 -8.77
C LYS A 345 3.95 -19.95 -7.88
N PHE A 346 3.10 -18.97 -7.55
CA PHE A 346 1.90 -19.22 -6.78
C PHE A 346 0.94 -20.15 -7.53
N SER A 347 0.38 -21.09 -6.78
CA SER A 347 -0.78 -21.86 -7.20
C SER A 347 -2.02 -20.96 -7.31
N ARG A 348 -3.04 -21.44 -8.02
CA ARG A 348 -4.32 -20.72 -8.10
C ARG A 348 -4.97 -20.53 -6.72
N ASP A 349 -4.80 -21.50 -5.82
CA ASP A 349 -5.31 -21.42 -4.45
C ASP A 349 -4.59 -20.35 -3.63
N GLU A 350 -3.28 -20.17 -3.85
CA GLU A 350 -2.51 -19.08 -3.25
C GLU A 350 -2.91 -17.71 -3.80
N HIS A 351 -3.36 -17.60 -5.06
CA HIS A 351 -3.96 -16.35 -5.56
C HIS A 351 -5.25 -15.99 -4.81
N TYR A 352 -6.13 -16.97 -4.54
CA TYR A 352 -7.33 -16.75 -3.73
C TYR A 352 -6.96 -16.34 -2.31
N THR A 353 -5.95 -16.97 -1.70
CA THR A 353 -5.46 -16.61 -0.36
C THR A 353 -4.90 -15.19 -0.31
N LEU A 354 -4.03 -14.83 -1.26
CA LEU A 354 -3.45 -13.48 -1.34
C LEU A 354 -4.56 -12.43 -1.50
N MET A 355 -5.41 -12.58 -2.51
CA MET A 355 -6.45 -11.58 -2.78
C MET A 355 -7.46 -11.50 -1.63
N SER A 356 -7.82 -12.61 -0.99
CA SER A 356 -8.73 -12.59 0.16
C SER A 356 -8.09 -11.89 1.37
N LEU A 357 -6.83 -12.17 1.68
CA LEU A 357 -6.11 -11.56 2.79
C LEU A 357 -5.91 -10.05 2.56
N PHE A 358 -5.40 -9.66 1.39
CA PHE A 358 -5.13 -8.26 1.09
C PHE A 358 -6.43 -7.44 1.02
N SER A 359 -7.52 -8.06 0.53
CA SER A 359 -8.82 -7.41 0.50
C SER A 359 -9.42 -7.26 1.90
N ILE A 360 -9.47 -8.32 2.71
CA ILE A 360 -10.08 -8.23 4.04
C ILE A 360 -9.27 -7.35 4.99
N ALA A 361 -7.93 -7.37 4.89
CA ALA A 361 -7.04 -6.50 5.68
C ALA A 361 -6.97 -5.06 5.16
N ARG A 362 -7.60 -4.76 4.01
CA ARG A 362 -7.59 -3.45 3.35
C ARG A 362 -6.19 -2.92 3.01
N SER A 363 -5.29 -3.81 2.59
CA SER A 363 -4.02 -3.40 1.98
C SER A 363 -4.30 -2.65 0.66
N PRO A 364 -3.49 -1.66 0.29
CA PRO A 364 -3.42 -1.19 -1.10
C PRO A 364 -3.21 -2.39 -2.04
N LEU A 365 -3.83 -2.34 -3.21
CA LEU A 365 -3.76 -3.41 -4.21
C LEU A 365 -2.97 -2.89 -5.42
N MET A 366 -1.69 -3.27 -5.52
CA MET A 366 -0.82 -2.87 -6.62
C MET A 366 -0.39 -4.08 -7.43
N ILE A 367 -0.92 -4.25 -8.63
CA ILE A 367 -0.54 -5.35 -9.53
C ILE A 367 0.91 -5.15 -9.98
N GLY A 368 1.78 -6.15 -9.76
CA GLY A 368 3.18 -6.10 -10.18
C GLY A 368 3.46 -6.74 -11.55
N SER A 369 2.54 -7.58 -12.05
CA SER A 369 2.77 -8.36 -13.27
C SER A 369 2.62 -7.59 -14.58
N GLU A 370 3.21 -8.14 -15.65
CA GLU A 370 2.99 -7.66 -17.01
C GLU A 370 1.61 -8.10 -17.50
N LEU A 371 0.69 -7.15 -17.52
CA LEU A 371 -0.74 -7.37 -17.79
C LEU A 371 -1.02 -7.90 -19.20
N LEU A 372 -0.26 -7.48 -20.22
CA LEU A 372 -0.54 -7.81 -21.63
C LEU A 372 -0.27 -9.28 -21.95
N SER A 373 0.62 -9.92 -21.18
CA SER A 373 0.97 -11.34 -21.32
C SER A 373 0.45 -12.21 -20.19
N THR A 374 -0.12 -11.62 -19.14
CA THR A 374 -0.80 -12.38 -18.10
C THR A 374 -2.08 -12.98 -18.67
N PRO A 375 -2.39 -14.27 -18.44
CA PRO A 375 -3.62 -14.89 -18.94
C PRO A 375 -4.86 -14.08 -18.55
N ARG A 376 -5.71 -13.81 -19.54
CA ARG A 376 -6.91 -12.97 -19.35
C ARG A 376 -7.84 -13.52 -18.27
N GLU A 377 -7.95 -14.85 -18.17
CA GLU A 377 -8.72 -15.52 -17.12
C GLU A 377 -8.22 -15.15 -15.70
N THR A 378 -6.91 -15.07 -15.50
CA THR A 378 -6.32 -14.64 -14.22
C THR A 378 -6.70 -13.20 -13.91
N VAL A 379 -6.60 -12.30 -14.90
CA VAL A 379 -6.98 -10.89 -14.75
C VAL A 379 -8.47 -10.78 -14.40
N ASP A 380 -9.35 -11.39 -15.19
CA ASP A 380 -10.80 -11.28 -14.99
C ASP A 380 -11.24 -11.91 -13.65
N THR A 381 -10.62 -13.03 -13.24
CA THR A 381 -10.97 -13.72 -11.99
C THR A 381 -10.53 -12.92 -10.76
N PHE A 382 -9.27 -12.49 -10.72
CA PHE A 382 -8.68 -11.95 -9.49
C PHE A 382 -8.69 -10.42 -9.43
N PHE A 383 -8.64 -9.74 -10.58
CA PHE A 383 -8.66 -8.28 -10.65
C PHE A 383 -10.01 -7.72 -11.13
N GLY A 384 -10.90 -8.57 -11.66
CA GLY A 384 -12.25 -8.19 -12.12
C GLY A 384 -13.39 -8.58 -11.18
N ASN A 385 -13.11 -9.06 -9.95
CA ASN A 385 -14.14 -9.49 -9.03
C ASN A 385 -14.62 -8.37 -8.08
N ASP A 386 -15.62 -7.61 -8.51
CA ASP A 386 -16.18 -6.48 -7.76
C ASP A 386 -16.65 -6.82 -6.34
N GLU A 387 -17.14 -8.04 -6.08
CA GLU A 387 -17.59 -8.42 -4.74
C GLU A 387 -16.41 -8.58 -3.76
N VAL A 388 -15.26 -9.04 -4.23
CA VAL A 388 -14.04 -9.15 -3.43
C VAL A 388 -13.40 -7.78 -3.25
N LEU A 389 -13.32 -6.99 -4.33
CA LEU A 389 -12.79 -5.64 -4.30
C LEU A 389 -13.64 -4.72 -3.40
N TYR A 390 -14.95 -4.94 -3.34
CA TYR A 390 -15.82 -4.24 -2.41
C TYR A 390 -15.37 -4.42 -0.96
N VAL A 391 -14.90 -5.61 -0.56
CA VAL A 391 -14.39 -5.83 0.81
C VAL A 391 -13.18 -4.94 1.10
N ASN A 392 -12.24 -4.81 0.15
CA ASN A 392 -11.10 -3.91 0.29
C ASN A 392 -11.53 -2.43 0.39
N GLN A 393 -12.47 -2.04 -0.46
CA GLN A 393 -12.87 -0.65 -0.60
C GLN A 393 -13.87 -0.20 0.48
N HIS A 394 -14.71 -1.08 1.01
CA HIS A 394 -15.82 -0.73 1.91
C HIS A 394 -15.82 -1.50 3.24
N GLY A 395 -14.83 -2.37 3.47
CA GLY A 395 -14.63 -3.00 4.78
C GLY A 395 -14.22 -1.97 5.85
N ARG A 396 -14.40 -2.27 7.13
CA ARG A 396 -13.82 -1.53 8.26
C ARG A 396 -13.49 -2.47 9.41
N ASP A 397 -12.67 -1.97 10.32
CA ASP A 397 -12.22 -2.70 11.52
C ASP A 397 -11.67 -4.11 11.22
N PRO A 398 -10.79 -4.29 10.22
CA PRO A 398 -10.30 -5.61 9.86
C PRO A 398 -9.39 -6.17 10.95
N HIS A 399 -9.62 -7.41 11.34
CA HIS A 399 -8.78 -8.09 12.32
C HIS A 399 -8.80 -9.61 12.18
N GLN A 400 -7.77 -10.23 12.72
CA GLN A 400 -7.60 -11.67 12.74
C GLN A 400 -8.28 -12.26 13.98
N VAL A 401 -9.36 -13.03 13.75
CA VAL A 401 -10.12 -13.71 14.80
C VAL A 401 -9.27 -14.82 15.43
N VAL A 402 -8.66 -15.64 14.57
CA VAL A 402 -7.84 -16.77 14.99
C VAL A 402 -6.73 -17.00 13.98
N ARG A 403 -5.57 -17.40 14.50
CA ARG A 403 -4.48 -17.96 13.72
C ARG A 403 -3.83 -19.08 14.50
N ILE A 404 -3.68 -20.21 13.84
CA ILE A 404 -2.87 -21.34 14.29
C ILE A 404 -1.74 -21.47 13.27
N ASP A 405 -0.52 -21.22 13.72
CA ASP A 405 0.72 -21.30 12.96
C ASP A 405 1.88 -21.76 13.87
N ASP A 406 3.10 -21.72 13.35
CA ASP A 406 4.32 -22.09 14.05
C ASP A 406 4.56 -21.25 15.32
N GLU A 407 4.29 -19.94 15.28
CA GLU A 407 4.39 -19.04 16.43
C GLU A 407 3.43 -19.41 17.59
N ARG A 408 2.29 -20.05 17.29
CA ARG A 408 1.21 -20.31 18.27
C ARG A 408 0.99 -21.80 18.64
N GLY A 409 1.89 -22.71 18.25
CA GLY A 409 2.05 -23.98 18.99
C GLY A 409 1.91 -25.29 18.20
N GLY A 410 2.80 -25.54 17.22
CA GLY A 410 3.20 -26.90 16.86
C GLY A 410 3.96 -26.99 15.54
N SER A 411 4.93 -27.90 15.42
CA SER A 411 5.62 -28.22 14.17
C SER A 411 4.74 -28.94 13.13
N ASP A 412 3.46 -29.12 13.42
CA ASP A 412 2.50 -29.86 12.62
C ASP A 412 1.72 -28.89 11.73
N THR A 413 2.29 -28.59 10.57
CA THR A 413 1.74 -27.65 9.58
C THR A 413 0.35 -28.05 9.07
N SER A 414 -0.05 -29.32 9.21
CA SER A 414 -1.41 -29.78 8.87
C SER A 414 -2.50 -29.05 9.68
N LYS A 415 -2.14 -28.52 10.84
CA LYS A 415 -3.06 -27.78 11.71
C LYS A 415 -3.16 -26.29 11.39
N TYR A 416 -2.33 -25.73 10.50
CA TYR A 416 -2.27 -24.28 10.34
C TYR A 416 -3.47 -23.67 9.60
N TYR A 417 -4.14 -22.70 10.19
CA TYR A 417 -5.26 -21.99 9.57
C TYR A 417 -5.39 -20.58 10.14
N ALA A 418 -6.10 -19.72 9.43
CA ALA A 418 -6.48 -18.41 9.92
C ALA A 418 -7.93 -18.10 9.59
N VAL A 419 -8.54 -17.24 10.40
CA VAL A 419 -9.84 -16.62 10.10
C VAL A 419 -9.73 -15.12 10.35
N TRP A 420 -10.23 -14.35 9.41
CA TRP A 420 -10.30 -12.90 9.46
C TRP A 420 -11.73 -12.43 9.34
N ILE A 421 -12.03 -11.30 9.96
CA ILE A 421 -13.31 -10.63 9.86
C ILE A 421 -13.12 -9.13 9.60
N SER A 422 -14.06 -8.53 8.87
CA SER A 422 -14.24 -7.09 8.79
C SER A 422 -15.73 -6.76 8.66
N HIS A 423 -16.09 -5.50 8.80
CA HIS A 423 -17.48 -5.04 8.75
C HIS A 423 -17.75 -4.29 7.47
N ASP A 424 -18.97 -4.39 6.93
CA ASP A 424 -19.42 -3.45 5.90
C ASP A 424 -19.60 -2.06 6.54
N GLU A 425 -19.16 -1.02 5.86
CA GLU A 425 -19.41 0.35 6.29
C GLU A 425 -20.87 0.78 6.04
N ALA A 426 -21.54 0.14 5.08
CA ALA A 426 -22.87 0.56 4.63
C ALA A 426 -24.01 -0.03 5.47
N ASN A 427 -23.77 -1.14 6.17
CA ASN A 427 -24.79 -1.89 6.90
C ASN A 427 -24.15 -2.82 7.95
N ASP A 428 -24.98 -3.64 8.60
CA ASP A 428 -24.54 -4.58 9.65
C ASP A 428 -23.96 -5.89 9.12
N ASP A 429 -23.61 -5.98 7.84
CA ASP A 429 -22.99 -7.18 7.30
C ASP A 429 -21.56 -7.37 7.83
N ARG A 430 -21.09 -8.61 7.76
CA ARG A 430 -19.71 -9.00 8.06
C ARG A 430 -19.07 -9.64 6.83
N PHE A 431 -17.81 -9.34 6.60
CA PHE A 431 -16.98 -10.10 5.69
C PHE A 431 -16.14 -11.07 6.49
N VAL A 432 -16.12 -12.35 6.12
CA VAL A 432 -15.36 -13.38 6.82
C VAL A 432 -14.50 -14.12 5.81
N ALA A 433 -13.20 -14.18 6.05
CA ALA A 433 -12.26 -14.95 5.25
C ALA A 433 -11.71 -16.13 6.04
N LEU A 434 -11.75 -17.32 5.43
CA LEU A 434 -11.27 -18.56 6.02
C LEU A 434 -10.08 -19.05 5.18
N PHE A 435 -8.97 -19.39 5.84
CA PHE A 435 -7.71 -19.74 5.18
C PHE A 435 -7.19 -21.07 5.68
N ASN A 436 -6.88 -21.99 4.77
CA ASN A 436 -6.06 -23.15 5.07
C ASN A 436 -4.59 -22.79 4.82
N LEU A 437 -3.79 -22.75 5.88
CA LEU A 437 -2.36 -22.44 5.79
C LEU A 437 -1.49 -23.71 5.81
N GLY A 438 -2.12 -24.89 5.78
CA GLY A 438 -1.46 -26.19 5.80
C GLY A 438 -1.29 -26.79 4.41
N PRO A 439 -0.46 -27.86 4.29
CA PRO A 439 -0.03 -28.44 3.02
C PRO A 439 -1.05 -29.41 2.39
N ALA A 440 -2.23 -29.55 2.97
CA ALA A 440 -3.25 -30.52 2.54
C ALA A 440 -4.66 -29.97 2.76
N GLU A 441 -5.63 -30.49 2.01
CA GLU A 441 -7.03 -30.13 2.16
C GLU A 441 -7.54 -30.35 3.59
N LYS A 442 -8.30 -29.39 4.13
CA LYS A 442 -8.96 -29.56 5.42
C LYS A 442 -10.15 -28.64 5.62
N ALA A 443 -10.95 -28.97 6.63
CA ALA A 443 -12.01 -28.11 7.13
C ALA A 443 -11.43 -26.96 7.98
N VAL A 444 -11.87 -25.75 7.69
CA VAL A 444 -11.65 -24.54 8.49
C VAL A 444 -13.01 -24.04 8.95
N THR A 445 -13.14 -23.70 10.24
CA THR A 445 -14.40 -23.28 10.86
C THR A 445 -14.25 -21.89 11.46
N PHE A 446 -15.16 -20.99 11.10
CA PHE A 446 -15.42 -19.75 11.82
C PHE A 446 -16.60 -19.96 12.78
N ARG A 447 -16.43 -19.63 14.06
CA ARG A 447 -17.49 -19.73 15.06
C ARG A 447 -18.01 -18.34 15.39
N PHE A 448 -19.32 -18.19 15.43
CA PHE A 448 -19.96 -16.90 15.69
C PHE A 448 -19.64 -16.37 17.10
N ASP A 449 -19.48 -17.26 18.08
CA ASP A 449 -19.10 -16.87 19.45
C ASP A 449 -17.71 -16.22 19.53
N ASP A 450 -16.80 -16.52 18.61
CA ASP A 450 -15.44 -15.94 18.63
C ASP A 450 -15.47 -14.42 18.38
N GLU A 451 -16.57 -13.92 17.79
CA GLU A 451 -16.81 -12.51 17.42
C GLU A 451 -18.15 -11.98 17.98
N ASP A 452 -18.68 -12.63 19.02
CA ASP A 452 -19.96 -12.28 19.65
C ASP A 452 -21.15 -12.14 18.68
N LEU A 453 -21.10 -12.82 17.54
CA LEU A 453 -22.20 -12.86 16.59
C LEU A 453 -23.33 -13.76 17.15
N ARG A 454 -24.56 -13.28 17.04
CA ARG A 454 -25.80 -13.99 17.43
C ARG A 454 -26.82 -13.88 16.30
N GLY A 455 -27.80 -14.77 16.29
CA GLY A 455 -28.79 -14.82 15.22
C GLY A 455 -28.40 -15.66 14.02
N ALA A 456 -29.23 -15.56 13.00
CA ALA A 456 -29.03 -16.19 11.70
C ALA A 456 -28.45 -15.18 10.71
N TYR A 457 -27.52 -15.62 9.86
CA TYR A 457 -26.90 -14.83 8.81
C TYR A 457 -27.06 -15.52 7.48
N LYS A 458 -27.51 -14.79 6.45
CA LYS A 458 -27.41 -15.26 5.07
C LYS A 458 -25.95 -15.28 4.68
N VAL A 459 -25.50 -16.36 4.05
CA VAL A 459 -24.10 -16.53 3.65
C VAL A 459 -24.01 -16.42 2.14
N ARG A 460 -23.13 -15.55 1.65
CA ARG A 460 -22.78 -15.42 0.24
C ARG A 460 -21.29 -15.61 0.06
N ASN A 461 -20.90 -16.45 -0.90
CA ASN A 461 -19.50 -16.64 -1.27
C ASN A 461 -19.12 -15.68 -2.39
N LEU A 462 -18.15 -14.81 -2.12
CA LEU A 462 -17.82 -13.67 -2.98
C LEU A 462 -16.95 -14.08 -4.18
N TRP A 463 -16.23 -15.21 -4.08
CA TRP A 463 -15.45 -15.74 -5.19
C TRP A 463 -16.33 -16.44 -6.22
N THR A 464 -17.25 -17.30 -5.77
CA THR A 464 -18.18 -18.01 -6.66
C THR A 464 -19.43 -17.21 -6.99
N ARG A 465 -19.68 -16.10 -6.28
CA ARG A 465 -20.88 -15.25 -6.40
C ARG A 465 -22.19 -16.00 -6.13
N THR A 466 -22.15 -16.98 -5.24
CA THR A 466 -23.29 -17.85 -4.92
C THR A 466 -23.80 -17.62 -3.50
N ASP A 467 -25.11 -17.63 -3.34
CA ASP A 467 -25.75 -17.65 -2.02
C ASP A 467 -25.75 -19.09 -1.48
N GLU A 468 -25.25 -19.28 -0.26
CA GLU A 468 -24.99 -20.57 0.38
C GLU A 468 -25.95 -20.84 1.56
N GLY A 469 -27.13 -20.20 1.54
CA GLY A 469 -28.18 -20.40 2.54
C GLY A 469 -27.97 -19.53 3.79
N THR A 470 -28.25 -20.09 4.97
CA THR A 470 -28.23 -19.37 6.26
C THR A 470 -27.48 -20.16 7.31
N ALA A 471 -26.63 -19.49 8.09
CA ALA A 471 -25.89 -20.06 9.22
C ALA A 471 -26.25 -19.33 10.51
N THR A 472 -26.28 -20.04 11.65
CA THR A 472 -26.71 -19.49 12.95
C THR A 472 -25.64 -19.53 14.03
N ARG A 473 -24.53 -20.26 13.82
CA ARG A 473 -23.61 -20.62 14.91
C ARG A 473 -22.16 -20.74 14.46
N GLU A 474 -21.95 -21.34 13.29
CA GLU A 474 -20.63 -21.50 12.71
C GLU A 474 -20.74 -21.67 11.20
N ILE A 475 -19.62 -21.43 10.52
CA ILE A 475 -19.45 -21.67 9.10
C ILE A 475 -18.19 -22.51 8.93
N THR A 476 -18.34 -23.67 8.31
CA THR A 476 -17.22 -24.58 8.01
C THR A 476 -17.06 -24.73 6.50
N ARG A 477 -15.82 -24.62 6.01
CA ARG A 477 -15.49 -24.87 4.60
C ARG A 477 -14.29 -25.80 4.51
N THR A 478 -14.38 -26.78 3.61
CA THR A 478 -13.24 -27.60 3.21
C THR A 478 -12.46 -26.84 2.16
N LEU A 479 -11.20 -26.55 2.44
CA LEU A 479 -10.33 -25.72 1.61
C LEU A 479 -9.10 -26.54 1.18
N PRO A 480 -8.66 -26.44 -0.09
CA PRO A 480 -7.44 -27.09 -0.56
C PRO A 480 -6.21 -26.55 0.19
N SER A 481 -5.06 -27.19 -0.02
CA SER A 481 -3.78 -26.69 0.49
C SER A 481 -3.60 -25.23 0.11
N HIS A 482 -3.27 -24.38 1.08
CA HIS A 482 -3.05 -22.94 0.86
C HIS A 482 -4.26 -22.18 0.29
N GLY A 483 -5.46 -22.78 0.31
CA GLY A 483 -6.68 -22.20 -0.24
C GLY A 483 -7.43 -21.31 0.74
N ALA A 484 -8.30 -20.47 0.18
CA ALA A 484 -9.15 -19.56 0.94
C ALA A 484 -10.58 -19.48 0.39
N THR A 485 -11.48 -19.00 1.24
CA THR A 485 -12.77 -18.45 0.80
C THR A 485 -12.99 -17.09 1.43
N LEU A 486 -13.82 -16.27 0.79
CA LEU A 486 -14.25 -14.97 1.29
C LEU A 486 -15.78 -14.90 1.22
N LEU A 487 -16.40 -14.66 2.37
CA LEU A 487 -17.83 -14.73 2.56
C LEU A 487 -18.38 -13.38 3.01
N ARG A 488 -19.60 -13.05 2.61
CA ARG A 488 -20.43 -11.99 3.19
C ARG A 488 -21.55 -12.63 4.00
N LEU A 489 -21.67 -12.19 5.24
CA LEU A 489 -22.68 -12.62 6.20
C LEU A 489 -23.63 -11.45 6.44
N SER A 490 -24.88 -11.59 6.01
CA SER A 490 -25.91 -10.56 6.22
C SER A 490 -26.89 -11.00 7.32
N PRO A 491 -27.08 -10.23 8.41
CA PRO A 491 -28.01 -10.57 9.46
C PRO A 491 -29.43 -10.82 8.93
N VAL A 492 -30.09 -11.86 9.43
CA VAL A 492 -31.52 -12.11 9.18
C VAL A 492 -32.33 -11.41 10.28
N PRO A 493 -33.10 -10.37 9.94
CA PRO A 493 -33.88 -9.62 10.92
C PRO A 493 -34.86 -10.54 11.68
N GLY A 494 -34.94 -10.38 13.00
CA GLY A 494 -35.85 -11.14 13.86
C GLY A 494 -35.44 -12.59 14.13
N SER A 495 -34.24 -13.01 13.72
CA SER A 495 -33.69 -14.32 14.08
C SER A 495 -33.37 -14.43 15.57
N ASP A 496 -33.45 -15.65 16.12
CA ASP A 496 -33.20 -15.90 17.54
C ASP A 496 -31.76 -15.54 17.94
N GLN A 497 -31.62 -14.62 18.89
CA GLN A 497 -30.35 -14.11 19.40
C GLN A 497 -29.88 -14.84 20.66
N ASN A 498 -30.59 -15.87 21.12
CA ASN A 498 -30.24 -16.61 22.33
C ASN A 498 -28.86 -17.24 22.22
N TRP A 499 -28.02 -17.03 23.24
CA TRP A 499 -26.77 -17.75 23.38
C TRP A 499 -27.03 -19.21 23.77
N VAL A 500 -26.40 -20.15 23.08
CA VAL A 500 -26.54 -21.58 23.34
C VAL A 500 -25.21 -22.13 23.87
N PRO A 501 -25.18 -22.74 25.06
CA PRO A 501 -23.96 -23.32 25.60
C PRO A 501 -23.38 -24.41 24.70
N ARG A 502 -22.05 -24.47 24.65
CA ARG A 502 -21.33 -25.58 24.01
C ARG A 502 -21.27 -26.79 24.95
N ASP A 503 -21.16 -27.97 24.37
CA ASP A 503 -20.82 -29.19 25.11
C ASP A 503 -19.36 -29.18 25.57
N GLU A 504 -18.98 -30.13 26.43
CA GLU A 504 -17.61 -30.26 26.97
C GLU A 504 -16.53 -30.46 25.89
N LYS A 505 -16.92 -30.78 24.65
CA LYS A 505 -16.01 -30.96 23.49
C LYS A 505 -16.01 -29.74 22.57
N GLY A 506 -16.60 -28.62 23.00
CA GLY A 506 -16.69 -27.38 22.23
C GLY A 506 -17.68 -27.44 21.06
N ARG A 507 -18.47 -28.51 20.95
CA ARG A 507 -19.49 -28.65 19.91
C ARG A 507 -20.75 -27.94 20.36
N VAL A 508 -21.47 -27.41 19.40
CA VAL A 508 -22.77 -26.82 19.70
C VAL A 508 -23.78 -27.93 20.02
N GLN A 509 -24.51 -27.82 21.12
CA GLN A 509 -25.67 -28.69 21.35
C GLN A 509 -26.75 -28.41 20.28
N ASN A 510 -27.05 -29.41 19.47
CA ASN A 510 -28.21 -29.36 18.58
C ASN A 510 -29.48 -29.45 19.43
N GLN A 511 -30.46 -28.61 19.14
CA GLN A 511 -31.86 -28.93 19.45
C GLN A 511 -32.38 -29.85 18.35
#